data_AF-A0A958UX21-F1
#
_entry.id   AF-A0A958UX21-F1
#
_cell.length_a   1.000
_cell.length_b   1.000
_cell.length_c   1.000
_cell.angle_alpha   90.00
_cell.angle_beta   90.00
_cell.angle_gamma   90.00
#
_symmetry.space_group_name_H-M   'P 1'
#
loop_
_entity.id
_entity.type
_entity.pdbx_description
1 polymer ?
#
loop_
_entity_poly.entity_id
_entity_poly.type
_entity_poly.pdbx_seq_one_letter_code
_entity_poly.pdbx_strand_id
1 'polypeptide(L)' 'NGPMYFYNANTFAIKWEYQDMNADAFAMFSLDETGQATGLKMKGISPNIDFSFDFHDLDLHRIDSN' A
#
# COMPACT_ATOMS: atom_id res chain seq x y z
N ASN A 1 -10.34 10.31 2.02
CA ASN A 1 -9.61 9.40 2.93
C ASN A 1 -9.64 7.99 2.39
N GLY A 2 -8.80 7.11 2.94
CA GLY A 2 -8.75 5.69 2.57
C GLY A 2 -8.49 4.84 3.81
N PRO A 3 -9.53 4.36 4.52
CA PRO A 3 -9.34 3.47 5.65
C PRO A 3 -8.55 2.20 5.25
N MET A 4 -7.64 1.79 6.13
CA MET A 4 -6.83 0.58 5.96
C MET A 4 -7.44 -0.56 6.76
N TYR A 5 -7.54 -1.72 6.11
CA TYR A 5 -8.04 -2.95 6.69
C TYR A 5 -6.95 -4.01 6.67
N PHE A 6 -6.77 -4.71 7.78
CA PHE A 6 -5.86 -5.85 7.82
C PHE A 6 -6.32 -6.91 6.80
N TYR A 7 -5.42 -7.34 5.92
CA TYR A 7 -5.71 -8.35 4.91
C TYR A 7 -5.02 -9.67 5.26
N ASN A 8 -3.69 -9.70 5.26
CA ASN A 8 -2.90 -10.88 5.61
C ASN A 8 -1.45 -10.51 5.91
N ALA A 9 -0.83 -11.20 6.88
CA ALA A 9 0.57 -11.02 7.28
C ALA A 9 0.91 -9.52 7.47
N ASN A 10 1.77 -8.96 6.64
CA ASN A 10 2.18 -7.56 6.69
C ASN A 10 1.46 -6.69 5.64
N THR A 11 0.30 -7.15 5.17
CA THR A 11 -0.46 -6.52 4.08
C THR A 11 -1.79 -5.98 4.57
N PHE A 12 -2.08 -4.75 4.17
CA PHE A 12 -3.33 -4.05 4.43
C PHE A 12 -4.01 -3.70 3.11
N ALA A 13 -5.34 -3.79 3.07
CA ALA A 13 -6.15 -3.30 1.96
C ALA A 13 -6.59 -1.86 2.28
N ILE A 14 -6.29 -0.93 1.38
CA ILE A 14 -6.74 0.45 1.42
C ILE A 14 -7.98 0.53 0.55
N LYS A 15 -9.11 0.84 1.18
CA LYS A 15 -10.35 1.14 0.47
C LYS A 15 -10.50 2.64 0.32
N TRP A 16 -10.45 3.16 -0.89
CA TRP A 16 -10.58 4.60 -1.10
C TRP A 16 -12.04 5.02 -1.03
N GLU A 17 -12.33 6.17 -0.41
CA GLU A 17 -13.71 6.69 -0.36
C GLU A 17 -14.24 7.09 -1.75
N TYR A 18 -13.34 7.51 -2.64
CA TYR A 18 -13.67 7.83 -4.02
C TYR A 18 -13.71 6.54 -4.84
N GLN A 19 -14.93 6.04 -5.10
CA GLN A 19 -15.17 4.76 -5.79
C GLN A 19 -15.43 4.92 -7.29
N ASP A 20 -15.65 6.15 -7.77
CA ASP A 20 -15.79 6.43 -9.21
C ASP A 20 -14.50 6.07 -9.98
N MET A 21 -13.36 6.15 -9.31
CA MET A 21 -12.11 5.53 -9.73
C MET A 21 -11.87 4.33 -8.82
N ASN A 22 -11.96 3.12 -9.36
CA ASN A 22 -11.74 1.87 -8.61
C ASN A 22 -10.26 1.72 -8.19
N ALA A 23 -9.75 2.60 -7.34
CA ALA A 23 -8.33 2.76 -7.03
C ALA A 23 -7.86 1.95 -5.83
N ASP A 24 -8.67 1.02 -5.30
CA ASP A 24 -8.34 0.21 -4.13
C ASP A 24 -6.96 -0.45 -4.28
N ALA A 25 -6.17 -0.40 -3.20
CA ALA A 25 -4.75 -0.77 -3.23
C ALA A 25 -4.37 -1.62 -2.02
N PHE A 26 -3.42 -2.54 -2.19
CA PHE A 26 -2.71 -3.19 -1.11
C PHE A 26 -1.51 -2.34 -0.69
N ALA A 27 -1.33 -2.20 0.61
CA ALA A 27 -0.14 -1.68 1.26
C ALA A 27 0.60 -2.85 1.91
N MET A 28 1.81 -3.14 1.43
CA MET A 28 2.64 -4.27 1.85
C MET A 28 3.87 -3.75 2.59
N PHE A 29 3.96 -4.05 3.89
CA PHE A 29 5.07 -3.63 4.72
C PHE A 29 6.19 -4.68 4.72
N SER A 30 7.41 -4.21 4.48
CA SER A 30 8.64 -4.96 4.74
C SER A 30 9.03 -4.72 6.19
N LEU A 31 9.29 -5.80 6.93
CA LEU A 31 9.71 -5.73 8.34
C LEU A 31 11.14 -6.24 8.49
N ASP A 32 11.87 -5.71 9.47
CA ASP A 32 13.14 -6.27 9.93
C ASP A 32 12.95 -7.45 10.91
N GLU A 33 14.06 -8.02 11.37
CA GLU A 33 14.07 -9.16 12.32
C GLU A 33 13.42 -8.84 13.68
N THR A 34 13.25 -7.55 14.00
CA THR A 34 12.59 -7.09 15.24
C THR A 34 11.10 -6.81 15.04
N GLY A 35 10.60 -6.97 13.81
CA GLY A 35 9.22 -6.69 13.42
C GLY A 35 8.95 -5.22 13.13
N GLN A 36 9.99 -4.39 12.97
CA GLN A 36 9.85 -2.98 12.66
C GLN A 36 9.78 -2.75 11.16
N ALA A 37 8.87 -1.88 10.70
CA ALA A 37 8.72 -1.61 9.28
C ALA A 37 9.96 -0.86 8.74
N THR A 38 10.55 -1.40 7.68
CA THR A 38 11.70 -0.84 6.95
C THR A 38 11.32 -0.32 5.58
N GLY A 39 10.16 -0.74 5.06
CA GLY A 39 9.65 -0.23 3.79
C GLY A 39 8.16 -0.51 3.59
N LEU A 40 7.60 0.16 2.59
CA LEU A 40 6.21 0.04 2.18
C LEU A 40 6.14 0.02 0.66
N LYS A 41 5.54 -1.04 0.11
CA LYS A 41 5.18 -1.15 -1.31
C LYS A 41 3.67 -1.07 -1.46
N MET A 42 3.20 -0.44 -2.54
CA MET A 42 1.78 -0.40 -2.86
C MET A 42 1.48 -1.19 -4.14
N LYS A 43 0.27 -1.75 -4.23
CA LYS A 43 -0.18 -2.49 -5.43
C LYS A 43 -1.68 -2.31 -5.63
N GLY A 44 -2.11 -1.93 -6.83
CA GLY A 44 -3.53 -1.87 -7.17
C GLY A 44 -4.24 -3.23 -7.02
N ILE A 45 -5.43 -3.23 -6.42
CA ILE A 45 -6.31 -4.40 -6.27
C ILE A 45 -7.18 -4.56 -7.51
N SER A 46 -7.71 -3.44 -8.01
CA SER A 46 -8.70 -3.46 -9.08
C SER A 46 -8.10 -3.85 -10.43
N PRO A 47 -8.73 -4.76 -11.19
CA PRO A 47 -8.29 -5.08 -12.55
C PRO A 47 -8.54 -3.92 -13.53
N ASN A 48 -9.46 -3.01 -13.19
CA ASN A 48 -9.78 -1.80 -13.95
C ASN A 48 -9.11 -0.55 -13.38
N ILE A 49 -8.03 -0.70 -12.60
CA ILE A 49 -7.27 0.47 -12.16
C ILE A 49 -6.71 1.17 -13.39
N ASP A 50 -6.99 2.46 -13.51
CA ASP A 50 -6.46 3.26 -14.61
C ASP A 50 -4.93 3.29 -14.49
N PHE A 51 -4.23 3.18 -15.63
CA PHE A 51 -2.77 3.19 -15.69
C PHE A 51 -2.15 4.48 -15.11
N SER A 52 -2.95 5.55 -15.00
CA SER A 52 -2.56 6.80 -14.32
C SER A 52 -2.31 6.63 -12.81
N PHE A 53 -2.80 5.54 -12.20
CA PHE A 53 -2.50 5.22 -10.81
C PHE A 53 -1.20 4.43 -10.71
N ASP A 54 -0.10 5.14 -10.56
CA ASP A 54 1.27 4.63 -10.53
C ASP A 54 1.64 4.00 -9.16
N PHE A 55 0.79 3.10 -8.66
CA PHE A 55 1.07 2.42 -7.39
C PHE A 55 2.27 1.48 -7.47
N HIS A 56 2.67 1.07 -8.68
CA HIS A 56 3.80 0.17 -8.90
C HIS A 56 5.15 0.85 -8.59
N ASP A 57 5.25 2.16 -8.77
CA ASP A 57 6.48 2.93 -8.53
C ASP A 57 6.63 3.41 -7.07
N LEU A 58 5.61 3.19 -6.24
CA LEU A 58 5.65 3.49 -4.80
C LEU A 58 6.44 2.40 -4.04
N ASP A 59 7.76 2.57 -4.01
CA ASP A 59 8.70 1.83 -3.16
C ASP A 59 9.28 2.77 -2.10
N LEU A 60 8.64 2.80 -0.93
CA LEU A 60 9.04 3.67 0.17
C LEU A 60 10.00 2.94 1.08
N HIS A 61 11.15 3.56 1.35
CA HIS A 61 12.10 3.10 2.34
C HIS A 61 12.04 3.98 3.58
N ARG A 62 12.09 3.35 4.76
CA ARG A 62 12.22 4.09 6.01
C ARG A 62 13.58 4.81 6.00
N ILE A 63 13.55 6.12 6.19
CA ILE A 63 14.76 6.90 6.44
C ILE A 63 14.97 6.91 7.94
N ASP A 64 16.10 6.39 8.39
CA ASP A 64 16.51 6.50 9.78
C ASP A 64 16.98 7.95 10.03
N SER A 65 16.28 8.66 10.89
CA SER A 65 16.67 10.01 11.32
C SER A 65 17.85 9.89 12.30
N ASN A 66 19.07 9.96 11.79
CA ASN A 66 20.29 10.08 12.60
C ASN A 66 20.82 11.52 12.52
#